data_AF-A0A952SF83-F1
#
_entry.id   AF-A0A952SF83-F1
#
_cell.length_a   1.000
_cell.length_b   1.000
_cell.length_c   1.000
_cell.angle_alpha   90.00
_cell.angle_beta   90.00
_cell.angle_gamma   90.00
#
_symmetry.space_group_name_H-M   'P 1'
#
loop_
_entity.id
_entity.type
_entity.pdbx_description
1 polymer ?
#
loop_
_entity_poly.entity_id
_entity_poly.type
_entity_poly.pdbx_seq_one_letter_code
_entity_poly.pdbx_strand_id
1 'polypeptide(L)' 'MRTRCYQQLSAEERATVSLGLAQGHSLRTMARILGRAPSTVSREVARNTTPDGPYRACTAQRH' A
#
# COMPACT_ATOMS: atom_id res chain seq x y z
N MET A 1 -19.59 -15.08 -5.99
CA MET A 1 -18.49 -14.45 -5.23
C MET A 1 -17.45 -13.93 -6.21
N ARG A 2 -17.16 -12.62 -6.26
CA ARG A 2 -16.03 -12.10 -7.06
C ARG A 2 -14.75 -12.46 -6.31
N THR A 3 -14.08 -13.53 -6.71
CA THR A 3 -12.71 -13.82 -6.29
C THR A 3 -11.86 -12.66 -6.81
N ARG A 4 -11.61 -11.66 -5.96
CA ARG A 4 -10.75 -10.54 -6.31
C ARG A 4 -9.34 -11.10 -6.46
N CYS A 5 -8.94 -11.41 -7.70
CA CYS A 5 -7.57 -11.70 -8.04
C CYS A 5 -6.69 -10.60 -7.45
N TYR A 6 -5.70 -11.01 -6.66
CA TYR A 6 -4.76 -10.09 -6.04
C TYR A 6 -3.93 -9.43 -7.17
N GLN A 7 -4.31 -8.22 -7.55
CA GLN A 7 -3.47 -7.37 -8.39
C GLN A 7 -2.48 -6.65 -7.47
N GLN A 8 -1.19 -6.88 -7.72
CA GLN A 8 -0.12 -6.13 -7.05
C GLN A 8 -0.30 -4.64 -7.34
N LEU A 9 0.00 -3.81 -6.33
CA LEU A 9 0.01 -2.36 -6.52
C LEU A 9 1.18 -1.98 -7.44
N SER A 10 0.93 -1.08 -8.39
CA SER A 10 1.97 -0.55 -9.26
C SER A 10 3.02 0.23 -8.45
N ALA A 11 4.19 0.50 -9.04
CA ALA A 11 5.20 1.34 -8.41
C ALA A 11 4.64 2.73 -8.04
N GLU A 12 3.80 3.31 -8.90
CA GLU A 12 3.13 4.59 -8.66
C GLU A 12 2.15 4.50 -7.49
N GLU A 13 1.29 3.48 -7.46
CA GLU A 13 0.32 3.29 -6.37
C GLU A 13 1.04 3.14 -5.01
N ARG A 14 2.17 2.43 -4.98
CA ARG A 14 3.00 2.30 -3.77
C ARG A 14 3.65 3.63 -3.36
N ALA A 15 4.14 4.43 -4.32
CA ALA A 15 4.68 5.75 -4.05
C ALA A 15 3.62 6.70 -3.49
N THR A 16 2.40 6.67 -4.04
CA THR A 16 1.26 7.44 -3.53
C THR A 16 0.90 7.04 -2.10
N VAL A 17 0.82 5.74 -1.79
CA VAL A 17 0.61 5.26 -0.41
C VAL A 17 1.72 5.74 0.52
N SER A 18 2.98 5.67 0.08
CA SER A 18 4.13 6.10 0.87
C SER A 18 4.08 7.59 1.20
N LEU A 19 3.81 8.42 0.20
CA LEU A 19 3.70 9.86 0.37
C LEU A 19 2.53 10.20 1.28
N GLY A 20 1.38 9.56 1.08
CA GLY A 20 0.20 9.79 1.90
C GLY A 20 0.41 9.38 3.36
N LEU A 21 1.07 8.25 3.61
CA LEU A 21 1.43 7.84 4.97
C LEU A 21 2.41 8.82 5.62
N ALA A 22 3.40 9.32 4.87
CA ALA A 22 4.33 10.35 5.35
C ALA A 22 3.63 11.68 5.67
N GLN A 23 2.55 11.98 4.97
CA GLN A 23 1.68 13.14 5.21
C GLN A 23 0.64 12.90 6.34
N GLY A 24 0.62 11.72 6.96
CA GLY A 24 -0.32 11.36 8.02
C GLY A 24 -1.71 10.92 7.54
N HIS A 25 -1.88 10.65 6.24
CA HIS A 25 -3.13 10.10 5.72
C HIS A 25 -3.32 8.64 6.11
N SER A 26 -4.57 8.28 6.40
CA SER A 26 -4.92 6.90 6.73
C SER A 26 -4.85 5.97 5.51
N LEU A 27 -4.59 4.68 5.72
CA LEU A 27 -4.64 3.65 4.68
C LEU A 27 -5.99 3.62 3.95
N ARG A 28 -7.09 3.93 4.64
CA ARG A 28 -8.43 4.01 4.01
C ARG A 28 -8.55 5.19 3.07
N THR A 29 -7.97 6.34 3.44
CA THR A 29 -7.90 7.51 2.57
C THR A 29 -7.14 7.18 1.30
N MET A 30 -5.96 6.57 1.44
CA MET A 30 -5.14 6.18 0.29
C MET A 30 -5.83 5.14 -0.59
N ALA A 31 -6.51 4.16 0.01
CA ALA A 31 -7.28 3.17 -0.74
C ALA A 31 -8.40 3.79 -1.57
N ARG A 32 -9.09 4.82 -1.04
CA ARG A 32 -10.10 5.57 -1.80
C ARG A 32 -9.48 6.36 -2.95
N ILE A 33 -8.37 7.05 -2.72
CA ILE A 33 -7.64 7.80 -3.75
C ILE A 33 -7.23 6.88 -4.91
N LEU A 34 -6.73 5.69 -4.58
CA LEU A 34 -6.30 4.70 -5.58
C LEU A 34 -7.46 3.90 -6.20
N GLY A 35 -8.70 4.07 -5.73
CA GLY A 35 -9.82 3.22 -6.16
C GLY A 35 -9.66 1.74 -5.79
N ARG A 36 -8.81 1.43 -4.80
CA ARG A 36 -8.49 0.06 -4.37
C ARG A 36 -9.20 -0.29 -3.07
N ALA A 37 -9.30 -1.59 -2.80
CA ALA A 37 -9.84 -2.04 -1.52
C ALA A 37 -8.85 -1.69 -0.39
N PRO A 38 -9.32 -1.21 0.78
CA PRO A 38 -8.45 -0.91 1.92
C PRO A 38 -7.68 -2.14 2.41
N SER A 39 -8.24 -3.34 2.24
CA SER A 39 -7.56 -4.61 2.53
C SER A 39 -6.37 -4.88 1.60
N THR A 40 -6.38 -4.37 0.37
CA THR A 40 -5.25 -4.52 -0.57
C THR A 40 -4.10 -3.63 -0.14
N VAL A 41 -4.39 -2.35 0.14
CA VAL A 41 -3.39 -1.38 0.62
C VAL A 41 -2.83 -1.83 1.98
N SER A 42 -3.67 -2.29 2.91
CA SER A 42 -3.22 -2.81 4.20
C SER A 42 -2.32 -4.03 4.07
N ARG A 43 -2.63 -4.99 3.18
CA ARG A 43 -1.75 -6.14 2.92
C ARG A 43 -0.43 -5.74 2.27
N GLU A 44 -0.43 -4.74 1.39
CA GLU A 44 0.80 -4.22 0.80
C GLU A 44 1.67 -3.55 1.86
N VAL A 45 1.06 -2.72 2.69
CA VAL A 45 1.76 -2.04 3.78
C VAL A 45 2.29 -3.04 4.79
N ALA A 46 1.50 -4.03 5.21
CA ALA A 46 1.96 -5.09 6.10
C ALA A 46 3.12 -5.91 5.50
N ARG A 47 3.13 -6.14 4.17
CA ARG A 47 4.24 -6.84 3.49
C ARG A 47 5.51 -6.00 3.34
N ASN A 48 5.39 -4.68 3.30
CA ASN A 48 6.51 -3.75 3.08
C ASN A 48 6.83 -2.87 4.30
N THR A 49 6.24 -3.17 5.47
CA THR A 49 6.56 -2.54 6.75
C THR A 49 7.24 -3.58 7.61
N THR A 50 8.49 -3.34 7.99
CA THR A 50 9.14 -4.12 9.06
C THR A 50 8.53 -3.72 10.41
N PRO A 51 8.44 -4.64 11.39
CA PRO A 51 7.75 -4.41 12.67
C PRO A 51 8.16 -3.13 13.42
N ASP A 52 9.40 -2.66 13.21
CA ASP A 52 10.03 -1.60 14.01
C ASP A 52 10.33 -0.29 13.25
N GLY A 53 9.72 -0.03 12.08
CA GLY A 53 10.09 1.15 11.28
C GLY A 53 8.99 1.75 10.39
N PRO A 54 9.10 3.03 10.01
CA PRO A 54 8.15 3.70 9.11
C PRO A 54 8.11 3.00 7.74
N TYR A 55 6.94 3.00 7.11
CA TYR A 55 6.70 2.40 5.78
C TYR A 55 7.73 2.91 4.76
N ARG A 56 8.60 2.02 4.26
CA ARG A 56 9.60 2.31 3.23
C ARG A 56 9.15 1.68 1.92
N ALA A 57 8.59 2.48 1.01
CA ALA A 57 8.28 2.03 -0.35
C ALA A 57 9.49 1.44 -1.12
N CYS A 58 10.71 1.76 -0.70
CA CYS A 58 11.95 1.28 -1.32
C CYS A 58 12.21 -0.23 -1.15
N THR A 59 11.58 -0.93 -0.20
CA THR A 59 11.79 -2.38 -0.02
C THR A 59 10.91 -3.24 -0.92
N ALA A 60 10.02 -2.63 -1.70
CA ALA A 60 9.01 -3.34 -2.48
C ALA A 60 9.53 -3.93 -3.81
N GLN A 61 10.84 -3.91 -4.05
CA GLN A 61 11.48 -4.58 -5.19
C GLN A 61 12.45 -5.65 -4.67
N ARG A 62 11.97 -6.89 -4.58
CA ARG A 62 12.83 -8.06 -4.69
C ARG A 62 12.32 -8.87 -5.88
N HIS A 63 13.28 -9.24 -6.72
CA HIS A 63 13.22 -9.68 -8.11
C HIS A 63 12.24 -10.82 -8.42
#